data_AF-A0A353ZHG6-F1
#
_entry.id   AF-A0A353ZHG6-F1
#
_cell.length_a   1.000
_cell.length_b   1.000
_cell.length_c   1.000
_cell.angle_alpha   90.00
_cell.angle_beta   90.00
_cell.angle_gamma   90.00
#
_symmetry.space_group_name_H-M   'P 1'
#
loop_
_entity.id
_entity.type
_entity.pdbx_description
1 polymer ?
#
loop_
_entity_poly.entity_id
_entity_poly.type
_entity_poly.pdbx_seq_one_letter_code
_entity_poly.pdbx_strand_id
1 'polypeptide(L)'
;MKLSLLMRKWVYSSLIPPWGRFQVELNQARIRRLLATGHCPLLVPTPPPGRGGRLEGYYHFLFDLVLPLTRLFDNFSQDQHIALRPFGVFTNRIVELFGDRVQILPEEDVSHPRQSLPLVGMNPVGVWLTHRNLQDFRQEILGRTEVVGEPPPSLVVLIERSLPETAIQQQFRDANRGGSRRSIANHHELRDRLAVTWNRSCEFRNVRLESLSFRDQVETFARAAVVIGQHGAGLANIAWMSPGGVVIELTNRPNRFTYQLLARRCGHSCHCFKVVGDHATVHADRLLAWMRDQTPLQRFLN
;
A
#
# COMPACT_ATOMS: atom_id res chain seq x y z
N MET A 1 -16.91 -4.99 -29.05
CA MET A 1 -16.25 -4.30 -27.91
C MET A 1 -16.71 -4.75 -26.50
N LYS A 2 -17.38 -5.91 -26.33
CA LYS A 2 -17.79 -6.45 -25.01
C LYS A 2 -16.99 -7.68 -24.52
N LEU A 3 -16.20 -8.33 -25.40
CA LEU A 3 -15.40 -9.51 -25.04
C LEU A 3 -14.15 -9.19 -24.18
N SER A 4 -13.58 -7.99 -24.24
CA SER A 4 -12.35 -7.65 -23.52
C SER A 4 -12.55 -7.48 -22.00
N LEU A 5 -13.73 -7.03 -21.57
CA LEU A 5 -14.04 -6.86 -20.14
C LEU A 5 -14.32 -8.21 -19.45
N LEU A 6 -15.00 -9.13 -20.14
CA LEU A 6 -15.31 -10.47 -19.66
C LEU A 6 -14.06 -11.36 -19.59
N MET A 7 -13.19 -11.32 -20.61
CA MET A 7 -11.88 -12.00 -20.55
C MET A 7 -11.00 -11.44 -19.43
N ARG A 8 -10.98 -10.12 -19.20
CA ARG A 8 -10.25 -9.52 -18.06
C ARG A 8 -10.84 -9.91 -16.70
N LYS A 9 -12.17 -10.01 -16.56
CA LYS A 9 -12.79 -10.50 -15.32
C LYS A 9 -12.38 -11.94 -15.01
N TRP A 10 -12.39 -12.81 -16.02
CA TRP A 10 -12.06 -14.24 -15.89
C TRP A 10 -10.56 -14.50 -15.62
N VAL A 11 -9.67 -13.79 -16.32
CA VAL A 11 -8.20 -13.93 -16.13
C VAL A 11 -7.80 -13.58 -14.70
N TYR A 12 -8.36 -12.53 -14.06
CA TYR A 12 -7.94 -12.16 -12.70
C TYR A 12 -8.63 -12.93 -11.57
N SER A 13 -9.86 -13.42 -11.75
CA SER A 13 -10.51 -14.27 -10.74
C SER A 13 -9.90 -15.67 -10.66
N SER A 14 -9.24 -16.12 -11.73
CA SER A 14 -8.53 -17.41 -11.81
C SER A 14 -7.05 -17.33 -11.42
N LEU A 15 -6.46 -16.14 -11.31
CA LEU A 15 -5.03 -15.96 -11.02
C LEU A 15 -4.64 -16.08 -9.53
N ILE A 16 -5.60 -15.99 -8.60
CA ILE A 16 -5.34 -16.09 -7.16
C ILE A 16 -6.27 -17.13 -6.55
N PRO A 17 -5.77 -18.32 -6.22
CA PRO A 17 -6.57 -19.37 -5.60
C PRO A 17 -7.15 -18.94 -4.24
N PRO A 18 -8.35 -19.42 -3.86
CA PRO A 18 -8.96 -19.10 -2.57
C PRO A 18 -8.17 -19.65 -1.37
N TRP A 19 -7.21 -20.57 -1.60
CA TRP A 19 -6.36 -21.16 -0.56
C TRP A 19 -5.65 -20.13 0.32
N GLY A 20 -5.18 -19.01 -0.25
CA GLY A 20 -4.54 -17.95 0.53
C GLY A 20 -5.49 -17.30 1.53
N ARG A 21 -6.77 -17.15 1.19
CA ARG A 21 -7.80 -16.64 2.11
C ARG A 21 -8.06 -17.63 3.25
N PHE A 22 -8.26 -18.90 2.91
CA PHE A 22 -8.52 -19.95 3.91
C PHE A 22 -7.37 -20.07 4.92
N GLN A 23 -6.13 -19.96 4.45
CA GLN A 23 -4.96 -19.97 5.32
C GLN A 23 -4.92 -18.78 6.29
N VAL A 24 -5.24 -17.56 5.82
CA VAL A 24 -5.34 -16.37 6.68
C VAL A 24 -6.43 -16.57 7.73
N GLU A 25 -7.61 -17.06 7.33
CA GLU A 25 -8.73 -17.29 8.24
C GLU A 25 -8.40 -18.33 9.32
N LEU A 26 -7.78 -19.45 8.95
CA LEU A 26 -7.30 -20.48 9.89
C LEU A 26 -6.23 -19.92 10.84
N ASN A 27 -5.28 -19.16 10.32
CA ASN A 27 -4.21 -18.56 11.11
C ASN A 27 -4.78 -17.59 12.16
N GLN A 28 -5.66 -16.68 11.74
CA GLN A 28 -6.32 -15.74 12.65
C GLN A 28 -7.22 -16.45 13.67
N ALA A 29 -7.94 -17.50 13.27
CA ALA A 29 -8.74 -18.31 14.21
C ALA A 29 -7.88 -18.97 15.28
N ARG A 30 -6.69 -19.49 14.93
CA ARG A 30 -5.75 -20.07 15.88
C ARG A 30 -5.20 -19.04 16.86
N ILE A 31 -4.80 -17.86 16.36
CA ILE A 31 -4.32 -16.76 17.21
C ILE A 31 -5.41 -16.33 18.19
N ARG A 32 -6.64 -16.12 17.71
CA ARG A 32 -7.81 -15.77 18.55
C ARG A 32 -8.08 -16.78 19.66
N ARG A 33 -8.02 -18.08 19.35
CA ARG A 33 -8.23 -19.14 20.36
C ARG A 33 -7.21 -19.09 21.49
N LEU A 34 -5.95 -18.77 21.18
CA LEU A 34 -4.89 -18.67 22.20
C LEU A 34 -5.02 -17.39 23.04
N LEU A 35 -5.42 -16.29 22.44
CA LEU A 35 -5.67 -15.06 23.20
C LEU A 35 -6.91 -15.18 24.11
N ALA A 36 -7.91 -15.95 23.68
CA ALA A 36 -9.08 -16.24 24.50
C ALA A 36 -8.75 -17.08 25.76
N THR A 37 -7.61 -17.76 25.81
CA THR A 37 -7.13 -18.48 26.99
C THR A 37 -6.17 -17.64 27.85
N GLY A 38 -6.11 -16.32 27.64
CA GLY A 38 -5.26 -15.40 28.40
C GLY A 38 -3.78 -15.42 28.02
N HIS A 39 -3.39 -16.14 26.95
CA HIS A 39 -2.00 -16.17 26.49
C HIS A 39 -1.70 -14.95 25.61
N CYS A 40 -0.49 -14.40 25.72
CA CYS A 40 0.01 -13.35 24.82
C CYS A 40 1.09 -13.94 23.89
N PRO A 41 0.70 -14.51 22.72
CA PRO A 41 1.65 -15.15 21.81
C PRO A 41 2.58 -14.12 21.18
N LEU A 42 3.79 -14.57 20.86
CA LEU A 42 4.71 -13.80 20.01
C LEU A 42 4.33 -14.03 18.55
N LEU A 43 3.80 -12.98 17.91
CA LEU A 43 3.43 -13.05 16.51
C LEU A 43 4.65 -12.73 15.63
N VAL A 44 4.87 -13.58 14.63
CA VAL A 44 5.96 -13.45 13.64
C VAL A 44 5.34 -13.17 12.28
N PRO A 45 5.40 -11.92 11.78
CA PRO A 45 4.75 -11.60 10.51
C PRO A 45 5.43 -12.35 9.37
N THR A 46 4.63 -13.13 8.65
CA THR A 46 5.08 -14.09 7.65
C THR A 46 4.34 -13.80 6.35
N PRO A 47 5.02 -13.45 5.23
CA PRO A 47 4.36 -13.30 3.94
C PRO A 47 3.55 -14.56 3.58
N PRO A 48 2.43 -14.42 2.85
CA PRO A 48 1.66 -15.58 2.42
C PRO A 48 2.51 -16.53 1.58
N PRO A 49 2.28 -17.86 1.62
CA PRO A 49 3.14 -18.84 0.95
C PRO A 49 3.36 -18.55 -0.53
N GLY A 50 4.59 -18.76 -1.00
CA GLY A 50 4.97 -18.50 -2.39
C GLY A 50 5.04 -17.01 -2.75
N ARG A 51 4.83 -16.10 -1.78
CA ARG A 51 5.12 -14.67 -1.94
C ARG A 51 6.40 -14.34 -1.17
N GLY A 52 7.40 -13.88 -1.92
CA GLY A 52 8.57 -13.24 -1.34
C GLY A 52 8.26 -11.82 -0.89
N GLY A 53 9.14 -11.24 -0.11
CA GLY A 53 8.96 -9.90 0.45
C GLY A 53 9.70 -9.74 1.77
N ARG A 54 9.95 -8.50 2.15
CA ARG A 54 10.52 -8.13 3.44
C ARG A 54 9.60 -7.09 4.07
N LEU A 55 9.31 -7.20 5.36
CA LEU A 55 8.38 -6.30 6.07
C LEU A 55 8.89 -4.86 6.09
N GLU A 56 10.19 -4.70 5.97
CA GLU A 56 10.92 -3.46 5.77
C GLU A 56 10.52 -2.73 4.47
N GLY A 57 9.89 -3.44 3.53
CA GLY A 57 9.27 -2.85 2.36
C GLY A 57 7.88 -2.31 2.67
N TYR A 58 7.62 -1.03 2.38
CA TYR A 58 6.36 -0.36 2.76
C TYR A 58 5.08 -1.09 2.31
N TYR A 59 5.10 -1.72 1.14
CA TYR A 59 3.98 -2.54 0.66
C TYR A 59 3.70 -3.75 1.58
N HIS A 60 4.74 -4.47 1.99
CA HIS A 60 4.62 -5.64 2.86
C HIS A 60 4.31 -5.22 4.30
N PHE A 61 4.87 -4.10 4.78
CA PHE A 61 4.44 -3.48 6.02
C PHE A 61 2.92 -3.29 6.06
N LEU A 62 2.33 -2.68 5.02
CA LEU A 62 0.89 -2.46 4.98
C LEU A 62 0.09 -3.75 4.88
N PHE A 63 0.40 -4.62 3.91
CA PHE A 63 -0.48 -5.73 3.59
C PHE A 63 -0.15 -7.04 4.29
N ASP A 64 1.10 -7.25 4.71
CA ASP A 64 1.53 -8.46 5.41
C ASP A 64 1.65 -8.26 6.93
N LEU A 65 1.46 -7.04 7.44
CA LEU A 65 1.44 -6.75 8.88
C LEU A 65 0.26 -5.89 9.31
N VAL A 66 0.14 -4.64 8.85
CA VAL A 66 -0.87 -3.71 9.38
C VAL A 66 -2.29 -4.20 9.07
N LEU A 67 -2.58 -4.61 7.83
CA LEU A 67 -3.87 -5.18 7.43
C LEU A 67 -4.27 -6.40 8.27
N PRO A 68 -3.47 -7.48 8.38
CA PRO A 68 -3.85 -8.62 9.20
C PRO A 68 -3.99 -8.27 10.70
N LEU A 69 -3.21 -7.31 11.22
CA LEU A 69 -3.39 -6.81 12.59
C LEU A 69 -4.73 -6.11 12.79
N THR A 70 -5.11 -5.17 11.91
CA THR A 70 -6.42 -4.50 12.00
C THR A 70 -7.56 -5.52 12.04
N ARG A 71 -7.52 -6.54 11.18
CA ARG A 71 -8.54 -7.60 11.13
C ARG A 71 -8.54 -8.52 12.35
N LEU A 72 -7.38 -8.74 12.93
CA LEU A 72 -7.26 -9.51 14.16
C LEU A 72 -7.94 -8.74 15.31
N PHE A 73 -7.68 -7.44 15.42
CA PHE A 73 -8.19 -6.57 16.47
C PHE A 73 -9.69 -6.24 16.40
N ASP A 74 -10.35 -6.41 15.25
CA ASP A 74 -11.81 -6.29 15.12
C ASP A 74 -12.59 -7.18 16.12
N ASN A 75 -11.95 -8.24 16.64
CA ASN A 75 -12.57 -9.24 17.49
C ASN A 75 -11.98 -9.29 18.90
N PHE A 76 -11.15 -8.32 19.27
CA PHE A 76 -10.44 -8.31 20.55
C PHE A 76 -11.08 -7.33 21.52
N SER A 77 -11.15 -7.69 22.79
CA SER A 77 -11.42 -6.72 23.85
C SER A 77 -10.27 -5.71 23.96
N GLN A 78 -10.52 -4.58 24.63
CA GLN A 78 -9.49 -3.55 24.79
C GLN A 78 -8.28 -4.04 25.60
N ASP A 79 -8.49 -4.95 26.55
CA ASP A 79 -7.44 -5.50 27.43
C ASP A 79 -6.60 -6.62 26.79
N GLN A 80 -6.87 -6.98 25.53
CA GLN A 80 -6.11 -8.01 24.83
C GLN A 80 -4.92 -7.39 24.08
N HIS A 81 -3.72 -7.83 24.47
CA HIS A 81 -2.45 -7.41 23.92
C HIS A 81 -1.79 -8.54 23.12
N ILE A 82 -1.00 -8.18 22.12
CA ILE A 82 -0.13 -9.11 21.38
C ILE A 82 1.32 -8.65 21.46
N ALA A 83 2.23 -9.62 21.37
CA ALA A 83 3.64 -9.33 21.21
C ALA A 83 4.08 -9.46 19.75
N LEU A 84 4.91 -8.54 19.27
CA LEU A 84 5.58 -8.61 17.97
C LEU A 84 7.10 -8.54 18.15
N ARG A 85 7.81 -9.26 17.30
CA ARG A 85 9.25 -9.05 17.14
C ARG A 85 9.51 -7.73 16.38
N PRO A 86 10.55 -6.96 16.72
CA PRO A 86 11.03 -5.88 15.87
C PRO A 86 11.32 -6.37 14.45
N PHE A 87 10.97 -5.56 13.46
CA PHE A 87 11.06 -5.96 12.04
C PHE A 87 11.61 -4.82 11.16
N GLY A 88 12.27 -3.83 11.78
CA GLY A 88 13.00 -2.77 11.09
C GLY A 88 12.36 -1.38 11.21
N VAL A 89 12.54 -0.56 10.18
CA VAL A 89 12.29 0.89 10.17
C VAL A 89 10.84 1.33 10.45
N PHE A 90 9.87 0.44 10.29
CA PHE A 90 8.46 0.73 10.55
C PHE A 90 7.98 0.25 11.92
N THR A 91 8.85 -0.30 12.76
CA THR A 91 8.47 -0.83 14.09
C THR A 91 7.74 0.24 14.92
N ASN A 92 8.25 1.48 14.95
CA ASN A 92 7.61 2.57 15.71
C ASN A 92 6.22 2.93 15.19
N ARG A 93 5.95 2.75 13.88
CA ARG A 93 4.63 3.02 13.30
C ARG A 93 3.56 2.05 13.81
N ILE A 94 3.94 0.85 14.24
CA ILE A 94 3.00 -0.08 14.85
C ILE A 94 2.57 0.41 16.21
N VAL A 95 3.50 0.95 17.00
CA VAL A 95 3.19 1.57 18.29
C VAL A 95 2.29 2.79 18.09
N GLU A 96 2.57 3.63 17.10
CA GLU A 96 1.70 4.77 16.73
C GLU A 96 0.28 4.31 16.37
N LEU A 97 0.14 3.22 15.60
CA LEU A 97 -1.16 2.76 15.11
C LEU A 97 -1.97 1.97 16.13
N PHE A 98 -1.31 1.18 16.97
CA PHE A 98 -1.99 0.21 17.84
C PHE A 98 -1.77 0.47 19.34
N GLY A 99 -0.94 1.45 19.70
CA GLY A 99 -0.68 1.82 21.08
C GLY A 99 -0.11 0.66 21.90
N ASP A 100 -0.59 0.55 23.12
CA ASP A 100 -0.25 -0.50 24.09
C ASP A 100 -0.79 -1.89 23.72
N ARG A 101 -1.75 -1.98 22.78
CA ARG A 101 -2.28 -3.27 22.30
C ARG A 101 -1.24 -4.13 21.59
N VAL A 102 -0.15 -3.52 21.13
CA VAL A 102 0.96 -4.22 20.49
C VAL A 102 2.26 -3.91 21.20
N GLN A 103 2.77 -4.91 21.91
CA GLN A 103 4.06 -4.83 22.58
C GLN A 103 5.17 -5.28 21.62
N ILE A 104 6.16 -4.43 21.41
CA ILE A 104 7.39 -4.81 20.71
C ILE A 104 8.32 -5.49 21.72
N LEU A 105 8.65 -6.76 21.50
CA LEU A 105 9.54 -7.53 22.37
C LEU A 105 10.89 -7.78 21.68
N PRO A 106 12.01 -7.27 22.25
CA PRO A 106 13.35 -7.59 21.80
C PRO A 106 13.62 -9.10 21.81
N GLU A 107 14.51 -9.55 20.93
CA GLU A 107 14.84 -10.97 20.76
C GLU A 107 15.44 -11.60 22.03
N GLU A 108 16.09 -10.77 22.84
CA GLU A 108 16.78 -11.10 24.09
C GLU A 108 15.79 -11.37 25.24
N ASP A 109 14.61 -10.73 25.19
CA ASP A 109 13.56 -10.83 26.21
C ASP A 109 12.61 -12.01 25.97
N VAL A 110 12.86 -12.81 24.93
CA VAL A 110 12.20 -14.11 24.73
C VAL A 110 12.86 -15.16 25.65
N SER A 111 12.93 -14.84 26.94
CA SER A 111 13.65 -15.61 27.95
C SER A 111 13.01 -16.97 28.23
N HIS A 112 11.77 -17.23 27.80
CA HIS A 112 11.09 -18.52 27.79
C HIS A 112 10.41 -18.71 26.43
N PRO A 113 10.18 -19.93 25.92
CA PRO A 113 9.51 -20.12 24.63
C PRO A 113 8.05 -19.70 24.75
N ARG A 114 7.77 -18.38 24.63
CA ARG A 114 6.43 -17.90 24.32
C ARG A 114 6.02 -18.63 23.05
N GLN A 115 4.80 -19.18 23.04
CA GLN A 115 4.28 -19.87 21.88
C GLN A 115 4.29 -18.89 20.70
N SER A 116 5.27 -19.07 19.81
CA SER A 116 5.47 -18.22 18.66
C SER A 116 4.54 -18.70 17.55
N LEU A 117 3.82 -17.77 16.94
CA LEU A 117 2.86 -18.07 15.88
C LEU A 117 3.15 -17.20 14.67
N PRO A 118 3.03 -17.74 13.45
CA PRO A 118 3.03 -16.87 12.28
C PRO A 118 1.81 -15.95 12.33
N LEU A 119 1.99 -14.69 11.96
CA LEU A 119 0.91 -13.82 11.51
C LEU A 119 0.96 -13.83 9.98
N VAL A 120 0.07 -14.59 9.35
CA VAL A 120 0.07 -14.75 7.89
C VAL A 120 -0.41 -13.46 7.24
N GLY A 121 0.43 -12.94 6.34
CA GLY A 121 0.19 -11.71 5.61
C GLY A 121 -1.00 -11.78 4.65
N MET A 122 -1.56 -10.61 4.34
CA MET A 122 -2.73 -10.42 3.49
C MET A 122 -2.39 -9.69 2.19
N ASN A 123 -1.18 -9.86 1.64
CA ASN A 123 -0.78 -9.32 0.35
C ASN A 123 -1.86 -9.53 -0.75
N PRO A 124 -2.45 -8.46 -1.33
CA PRO A 124 -3.47 -8.55 -2.36
C PRO A 124 -3.09 -9.41 -3.58
N VAL A 125 -1.80 -9.58 -3.87
CA VAL A 125 -1.33 -10.42 -4.97
C VAL A 125 -1.40 -11.91 -4.62
N GLY A 126 -1.22 -12.29 -3.36
CA GLY A 126 -1.26 -13.68 -2.89
C GLY A 126 -2.58 -14.10 -2.24
N VAL A 127 -3.34 -13.14 -1.74
CA VAL A 127 -4.57 -13.36 -0.99
C VAL A 127 -5.72 -12.67 -1.72
N TRP A 128 -6.83 -13.39 -1.88
CA TRP A 128 -8.06 -12.81 -2.38
C TRP A 128 -8.67 -11.93 -1.29
N LEU A 129 -8.74 -10.62 -1.56
CA LEU A 129 -9.38 -9.63 -0.70
C LEU A 129 -10.60 -9.07 -1.43
N THR A 130 -11.72 -8.95 -0.72
CA THR A 130 -12.90 -8.24 -1.22
C THR A 130 -12.69 -6.73 -1.20
N HIS A 131 -13.55 -6.01 -1.93
CA HIS A 131 -13.62 -4.55 -1.82
C HIS A 131 -13.86 -4.10 -0.37
N ARG A 132 -14.80 -4.76 0.33
CA ARG A 132 -15.09 -4.50 1.74
C ARG A 132 -13.85 -4.65 2.62
N ASN A 133 -13.04 -5.70 2.44
CA ASN A 133 -11.83 -5.87 3.27
C ASN A 133 -10.87 -4.68 3.20
N LEU A 134 -10.69 -4.08 2.02
CA LEU A 134 -9.82 -2.92 1.83
C LEU A 134 -10.50 -1.61 2.23
N GLN A 135 -11.82 -1.50 2.06
CA GLN A 135 -12.59 -0.35 2.55
C GLN A 135 -12.56 -0.27 4.08
N ASP A 136 -12.82 -1.39 4.76
CA ASP A 136 -12.75 -1.48 6.23
C ASP A 136 -11.32 -1.19 6.72
N PHE A 137 -10.30 -1.64 5.97
CA PHE A 137 -8.91 -1.33 6.28
C PHE A 137 -8.61 0.15 6.16
N ARG A 138 -9.08 0.81 5.08
CA ARG A 138 -8.95 2.25 4.91
C ARG A 138 -9.61 3.01 6.07
N GLN A 139 -10.86 2.68 6.40
CA GLN A 139 -11.59 3.39 7.46
C GLN A 139 -10.89 3.25 8.82
N GLU A 140 -10.41 2.05 9.14
CA GLU A 140 -9.66 1.81 10.37
C GLU A 140 -8.40 2.67 10.45
N ILE A 141 -7.63 2.76 9.35
CA ILE A 141 -6.41 3.56 9.31
C ILE A 141 -6.69 5.06 9.34
N LEU A 142 -7.74 5.53 8.66
CA LEU A 142 -8.18 6.93 8.76
C LEU A 142 -8.54 7.29 10.20
N GLY A 143 -9.30 6.43 10.89
CA GLY A 143 -9.66 6.61 12.30
C GLY A 143 -8.43 6.66 13.21
N ARG A 144 -7.52 5.68 13.08
CA ARG A 144 -6.28 5.61 13.88
C ARG A 144 -5.30 6.75 13.63
N THR A 145 -5.36 7.38 12.46
CA THR A 145 -4.50 8.52 12.11
C THR A 145 -5.19 9.87 12.30
N GLU A 146 -6.41 9.88 12.85
CA GLU A 146 -7.20 11.10 13.08
C GLU A 146 -7.34 11.95 11.81
N VAL A 147 -7.43 11.29 10.66
CA VAL A 147 -7.76 11.95 9.39
C VAL A 147 -9.28 12.04 9.34
N VAL A 148 -9.80 13.19 9.80
CA VAL A 148 -11.23 13.40 10.02
C VAL A 148 -11.96 13.69 8.70
N GLY A 149 -13.05 12.96 8.49
CA GLY A 149 -13.94 13.12 7.33
C GLY A 149 -13.42 12.43 6.06
N GLU A 150 -14.29 12.32 5.06
CA GLU A 150 -13.88 11.95 3.70
C GLU A 150 -13.75 13.24 2.88
N PRO A 151 -12.58 13.92 2.91
CA PRO A 151 -12.42 15.14 2.15
C PRO A 151 -12.65 14.84 0.67
N PRO A 152 -13.31 15.75 -0.08
CA PRO A 152 -13.58 15.51 -1.49
C PRO A 152 -12.26 15.30 -2.23
N PRO A 153 -12.18 14.28 -3.11
CA PRO A 153 -10.98 14.00 -3.87
C PRO A 153 -10.66 15.20 -4.76
N SER A 154 -9.57 15.89 -4.42
CA SER A 154 -9.20 17.19 -4.98
C SER A 154 -7.71 17.31 -5.26
N LEU A 155 -6.90 16.29 -4.92
CA LEU A 155 -5.47 16.30 -5.19
C LEU A 155 -5.11 15.44 -6.40
N VAL A 156 -4.16 15.95 -7.18
CA VAL A 156 -3.37 15.14 -8.11
C VAL A 156 -2.00 14.97 -7.51
N VAL A 157 -1.66 13.75 -7.14
CA VAL A 157 -0.41 13.43 -6.46
C VAL A 157 0.59 12.84 -7.46
N LEU A 158 1.76 13.47 -7.61
CA LEU A 158 2.92 12.89 -8.27
C LEU A 158 3.90 12.35 -7.21
N ILE A 159 4.19 11.06 -7.26
CA ILE A 159 5.15 10.42 -6.34
C ILE A 159 6.56 10.57 -6.90
N GLU A 160 7.38 11.34 -6.20
CA GLU A 160 8.82 11.43 -6.41
C GLU A 160 9.55 10.34 -5.63
N ARG A 161 10.61 9.81 -6.24
CA ARG A 161 11.52 8.86 -5.61
C ARG A 161 12.89 9.51 -5.49
N SER A 162 13.21 10.00 -4.32
CA SER A 162 14.51 10.63 -4.06
C SER A 162 15.59 9.58 -3.83
N LEU A 163 16.84 9.97 -4.08
CA LEU A 163 17.98 9.32 -3.44
C LEU A 163 17.96 9.68 -1.95
N PRO A 164 18.27 8.75 -1.05
CA PRO A 164 18.34 9.05 0.38
C PRO A 164 19.45 10.09 0.65
N GLU A 165 19.08 11.18 1.32
CA GLU A 165 19.96 12.30 1.71
C GLU A 165 20.46 12.15 3.16
N THR A 166 19.81 11.31 3.98
CA THR A 166 20.12 11.12 5.43
C THR A 166 20.34 9.65 5.80
N ALA A 167 20.96 9.40 6.96
CA ALA A 167 21.16 8.06 7.52
C ALA A 167 19.84 7.29 7.76
N ILE A 168 18.79 8.00 8.20
CA ILE A 168 17.44 7.43 8.36
C ILE A 168 16.88 7.02 7.00
N GLN A 169 16.98 7.90 5.99
CA GLN A 169 16.56 7.58 4.62
C GLN A 169 17.40 6.46 4.00
N GLN A 170 18.66 6.31 4.42
CA GLN A 170 19.55 5.22 4.04
C GLN A 170 19.13 3.90 4.69
N GLN A 171 18.69 3.89 5.95
CA GLN A 171 18.05 2.72 6.55
C GLN A 171 16.74 2.36 5.84
N PHE A 172 15.89 3.35 5.50
CA PHE A 172 14.72 3.14 4.64
C PHE A 172 15.09 2.63 3.23
N ARG A 173 16.27 2.98 2.72
CA ARG A 173 16.80 2.44 1.45
C ARG A 173 17.14 0.96 1.58
N ASP A 174 17.85 0.61 2.64
CA ASP A 174 18.31 -0.76 2.87
C ASP A 174 17.15 -1.70 3.18
N ALA A 175 16.15 -1.20 3.90
CA ALA A 175 14.84 -1.79 4.11
C ALA A 175 14.08 -2.09 2.80
N ASN A 176 14.19 -1.20 1.79
CA ASN A 176 13.49 -1.30 0.51
C ASN A 176 14.33 -1.96 -0.62
N ARG A 177 15.33 -2.79 -0.31
CA ARG A 177 16.25 -3.47 -1.27
C ARG A 177 15.60 -4.42 -2.31
N GLY A 178 14.27 -4.46 -2.41
CA GLY A 178 13.53 -5.19 -3.46
C GLY A 178 13.67 -4.52 -4.84
N GLY A 179 14.86 -4.63 -5.44
CA GLY A 179 15.22 -4.04 -6.74
C GLY A 179 15.91 -2.68 -6.62
N SER A 180 16.76 -2.35 -7.59
CA SER A 180 17.36 -1.00 -7.68
C SER A 180 16.27 0.06 -7.57
N ARG A 181 16.52 1.13 -6.80
CA ARG A 181 15.57 2.23 -6.62
C ARG A 181 15.36 2.89 -7.99
N ARG A 182 14.27 2.50 -8.66
CA ARG A 182 13.82 3.16 -9.88
C ARG A 182 13.58 4.65 -9.64
N SER A 183 13.80 5.45 -10.66
CA SER A 183 13.51 6.89 -10.64
C SER A 183 12.98 7.35 -12.00
N ILE A 184 12.46 8.57 -12.02
CA ILE A 184 12.17 9.31 -13.25
C ILE A 184 13.36 10.26 -13.45
N ALA A 185 14.12 10.07 -14.52
CA ALA A 185 15.38 10.80 -14.71
C ALA A 185 15.15 12.32 -14.83
N ASN A 186 14.07 12.73 -15.48
CA ASN A 186 13.66 14.12 -15.67
C ASN A 186 12.49 14.51 -14.75
N HIS A 187 12.49 14.07 -13.49
CA HIS A 187 11.36 14.27 -12.57
C HIS A 187 10.93 15.73 -12.43
N HIS A 188 11.90 16.66 -12.31
CA HIS A 188 11.60 18.10 -12.19
C HIS A 188 10.89 18.66 -13.42
N GLU A 189 11.36 18.32 -14.63
CA GLU A 189 10.71 18.73 -15.89
C GLU A 189 9.28 18.16 -15.96
N LEU A 190 9.11 16.87 -15.65
CA LEU A 190 7.80 16.23 -15.64
C LEU A 190 6.85 16.91 -14.63
N ARG A 191 7.33 17.18 -13.42
CA ARG A 191 6.59 17.87 -12.36
C ARG A 191 6.09 19.23 -12.85
N ASP A 192 6.98 20.03 -13.43
CA ASP A 192 6.66 21.40 -13.84
C ASP A 192 5.60 21.40 -14.96
N ARG A 193 5.71 20.46 -15.90
CA ARG A 193 4.70 20.28 -16.97
C ARG A 193 3.36 19.79 -16.42
N LEU A 194 3.36 18.86 -15.47
CA LEU A 194 2.12 18.37 -14.86
C LEU A 194 1.45 19.43 -14.01
N ALA A 195 2.18 20.28 -13.30
CA ALA A 195 1.62 21.30 -12.40
C ALA A 195 0.63 22.25 -13.09
N VAL A 196 0.80 22.51 -14.38
CA VAL A 196 -0.06 23.42 -15.17
C VAL A 196 -1.13 22.70 -16.02
N THR A 197 -1.25 21.38 -15.92
CA THR A 197 -2.12 20.57 -16.76
C THR A 197 -3.55 20.45 -16.22
N TRP A 198 -3.73 20.52 -14.91
CA TRP A 198 -4.97 20.12 -14.24
C TRP A 198 -5.97 21.25 -14.16
N ASN A 199 -7.26 20.91 -14.22
CA ASN A 199 -8.31 21.89 -14.04
C ASN A 199 -8.37 22.45 -12.62
N ARG A 200 -9.01 23.62 -12.49
CA ARG A 200 -9.07 24.40 -11.25
C ARG A 200 -9.74 23.68 -10.08
N SER A 201 -10.41 22.56 -10.32
CA SER A 201 -11.00 21.74 -9.25
C SER A 201 -9.99 20.83 -8.55
N CYS A 202 -8.77 20.72 -9.09
CA CYS A 202 -7.71 19.87 -8.59
C CYS A 202 -6.44 20.67 -8.25
N GLU A 203 -5.90 20.42 -7.07
CA GLU A 203 -4.58 20.91 -6.65
C GLU A 203 -3.51 19.86 -7.01
N PHE A 204 -2.45 20.27 -7.69
CA PHE A 204 -1.31 19.41 -7.98
C PHE A 204 -0.32 19.38 -6.82
N ARG A 205 0.11 18.18 -6.41
CA ARG A 205 1.07 17.99 -5.32
C ARG A 205 2.13 16.95 -5.70
N ASN A 206 3.40 17.39 -5.71
CA ASN A 206 4.53 16.49 -5.83
C ASN A 206 5.01 16.06 -4.43
N VAL A 207 5.14 14.75 -4.18
CA VAL A 207 5.43 14.23 -2.84
C VAL A 207 6.63 13.29 -2.83
N ARG A 208 7.46 13.43 -1.80
CA ARG A 208 8.51 12.48 -1.41
C ARG A 208 8.04 11.74 -0.16
N LEU A 209 7.62 10.49 -0.30
CA LEU A 209 6.93 9.77 0.78
C LEU A 209 7.82 9.56 2.03
N GLU A 210 9.12 9.41 1.84
CA GLU A 210 10.10 9.32 2.92
C GLU A 210 10.25 10.60 3.74
N SER A 211 9.75 11.74 3.23
CA SER A 211 9.73 13.03 3.94
C SER A 211 8.40 13.31 4.63
N LEU A 212 7.41 12.43 4.46
CA LEU A 212 6.08 12.55 5.05
C LEU A 212 5.93 11.61 6.24
N SER A 213 5.29 12.09 7.31
CA SER A 213 4.83 11.21 8.39
C SER A 213 3.82 10.19 7.85
N PHE A 214 3.56 9.11 8.61
CA PHE A 214 2.57 8.13 8.17
C PHE A 214 1.17 8.76 8.04
N ARG A 215 0.80 9.61 9.00
CA ARG A 215 -0.44 10.39 8.98
C ARG A 215 -0.54 11.28 7.74
N ASP A 216 0.52 12.01 7.41
CA ASP A 216 0.51 12.90 6.23
C ASP A 216 0.41 12.12 4.91
N GLN A 217 0.98 10.90 4.84
CA GLN A 217 0.77 10.01 3.71
C GLN A 217 -0.70 9.58 3.62
N VAL A 218 -1.31 9.17 4.71
CA VAL A 218 -2.73 8.79 4.74
C VAL A 218 -3.61 9.97 4.32
N GLU A 219 -3.42 11.15 4.92
CA GLU A 219 -4.19 12.36 4.63
C GLU A 219 -4.05 12.81 3.17
N THR A 220 -2.82 12.82 2.65
CA THR A 220 -2.55 13.22 1.26
C THR A 220 -3.26 12.29 0.27
N PHE A 221 -3.20 10.98 0.49
CA PHE A 221 -3.80 10.01 -0.44
C PHE A 221 -5.31 9.89 -0.25
N ALA A 222 -5.84 10.11 0.95
CA ALA A 222 -7.29 10.22 1.18
C ALA A 222 -7.93 11.33 0.35
N ARG A 223 -7.21 12.43 0.10
CA ARG A 223 -7.62 13.55 -0.75
C ARG A 223 -7.30 13.37 -2.23
N ALA A 224 -6.58 12.32 -2.62
CA ALA A 224 -6.12 12.15 -3.99
C ALA A 224 -7.25 11.66 -4.92
N ALA A 225 -7.56 12.48 -5.94
CA ALA A 225 -8.39 12.11 -7.07
C ALA A 225 -7.58 11.34 -8.12
N VAL A 226 -6.33 11.74 -8.32
CA VAL A 226 -5.38 11.12 -9.25
C VAL A 226 -4.06 10.87 -8.55
N VAL A 227 -3.49 9.68 -8.71
CA VAL A 227 -2.13 9.35 -8.28
C VAL A 227 -1.29 8.97 -9.48
N ILE A 228 -0.14 9.62 -9.65
CA ILE A 228 0.85 9.32 -10.68
C ILE A 228 2.10 8.85 -9.97
N GLY A 229 2.59 7.66 -10.31
CA GLY A 229 3.79 7.14 -9.69
C GLY A 229 4.44 6.04 -10.50
N GLN A 230 5.76 5.96 -10.38
CA GLN A 230 6.50 4.84 -10.94
C GLN A 230 6.22 3.56 -10.14
N HIS A 231 6.14 2.41 -10.82
CA HIS A 231 5.91 1.10 -10.17
C HIS A 231 6.81 0.95 -8.92
N GLY A 232 6.22 0.62 -7.77
CA GLY A 232 6.96 0.51 -6.52
C GLY A 232 6.09 0.77 -5.29
N ALA A 233 6.64 0.44 -4.11
CA ALA A 233 5.90 0.38 -2.85
C ALA A 233 5.15 1.67 -2.48
N GLY A 234 5.59 2.84 -2.98
CA GLY A 234 4.86 4.09 -2.78
C GLY A 234 3.42 4.08 -3.31
N LEU A 235 3.14 3.29 -4.37
CA LEU A 235 1.78 3.09 -4.89
C LEU A 235 0.90 2.24 -3.96
N ALA A 236 1.43 1.65 -2.88
CA ALA A 236 0.59 1.01 -1.88
C ALA A 236 -0.36 2.01 -1.18
N ASN A 237 0.03 3.30 -1.13
CA ASN A 237 -0.79 4.38 -0.57
C ASN A 237 -2.11 4.61 -1.33
N ILE A 238 -2.29 4.04 -2.54
CA ILE A 238 -3.60 4.09 -3.22
C ILE A 238 -4.69 3.41 -2.39
N ALA A 239 -4.34 2.56 -1.42
CA ALA A 239 -5.29 1.98 -0.47
C ALA A 239 -6.05 3.04 0.36
N TRP A 240 -5.50 4.25 0.49
CA TRP A 240 -6.10 5.35 1.26
C TRP A 240 -7.02 6.24 0.43
N MET A 241 -6.93 6.17 -0.90
CA MET A 241 -7.77 6.96 -1.79
C MET A 241 -9.25 6.66 -1.60
N SER A 242 -10.08 7.68 -1.75
CA SER A 242 -11.53 7.50 -1.86
C SER A 242 -11.87 6.66 -3.11
N PRO A 243 -12.87 5.76 -3.05
CA PRO A 243 -13.31 4.98 -4.21
C PRO A 243 -13.60 5.87 -5.44
N GLY A 244 -13.31 5.35 -6.63
CA GLY A 244 -13.47 6.11 -7.89
C GLY A 244 -12.28 6.99 -8.29
N GLY A 245 -11.18 6.98 -7.52
CA GLY A 245 -9.90 7.58 -7.91
C GLY A 245 -9.27 6.96 -9.17
N VAL A 246 -8.27 7.66 -9.72
CA VAL A 246 -7.51 7.25 -10.91
C VAL A 246 -6.04 7.08 -10.56
N VAL A 247 -5.44 5.96 -10.97
CA VAL A 247 -4.03 5.67 -10.77
C VAL A 247 -3.33 5.60 -12.13
N ILE A 248 -2.27 6.38 -12.31
CA ILE A 248 -1.37 6.33 -13.46
C ILE A 248 -0.08 5.67 -13.00
N GLU A 249 0.12 4.43 -13.42
CA GLU A 249 1.31 3.66 -13.09
C GLU A 249 2.35 3.79 -14.22
N LEU A 250 3.49 4.43 -13.93
CA LEU A 250 4.63 4.48 -14.84
C LEU A 250 5.45 3.20 -14.68
N THR A 251 5.47 2.33 -15.68
CA THR A 251 6.09 1.01 -15.55
C THR A 251 6.80 0.55 -16.82
N ASN A 252 7.98 -0.05 -16.64
CA ASN A 252 8.70 -0.78 -17.69
C ASN A 252 8.26 -2.25 -17.80
N ARG A 253 7.37 -2.70 -16.92
CA ARG A 253 6.85 -4.08 -16.87
C ARG A 253 5.32 -4.03 -16.76
N PRO A 254 4.59 -3.66 -17.82
CA PRO A 254 3.13 -3.52 -17.79
C PRO A 254 2.39 -4.84 -17.47
N ASN A 255 3.05 -5.99 -17.61
CA ASN A 255 2.52 -7.30 -17.26
C ASN A 255 2.58 -7.59 -15.75
N ARG A 256 3.15 -6.70 -14.92
CA ARG A 256 3.10 -6.80 -13.46
C ARG A 256 1.86 -6.10 -12.94
N PHE A 257 0.86 -6.89 -12.59
CA PHE A 257 -0.48 -6.40 -12.28
C PHE A 257 -0.70 -6.03 -10.80
N THR A 258 0.35 -5.91 -9.99
CA THR A 258 0.25 -5.67 -8.54
C THR A 258 -0.63 -4.46 -8.20
N TYR A 259 -0.32 -3.28 -8.74
CA TYR A 259 -1.06 -2.06 -8.41
C TYR A 259 -2.35 -1.93 -9.21
N GLN A 260 -2.44 -2.50 -10.41
CA GLN A 260 -3.72 -2.64 -11.12
C GLN A 260 -4.73 -3.46 -10.31
N LEU A 261 -4.29 -4.58 -9.72
CA LEU A 261 -5.13 -5.43 -8.89
C LEU A 261 -5.55 -4.72 -7.60
N LEU A 262 -4.60 -4.06 -6.92
CA LEU A 262 -4.88 -3.28 -5.72
C LEU A 262 -5.89 -2.16 -6.03
N ALA A 263 -5.62 -1.33 -7.04
CA ALA A 263 -6.49 -0.24 -7.48
C ALA A 263 -7.92 -0.74 -7.74
N ARG A 264 -8.06 -1.82 -8.53
CA ARG A 264 -9.37 -2.40 -8.84
C ARG A 264 -10.12 -2.85 -7.59
N ARG A 265 -9.43 -3.45 -6.61
CA ARG A 265 -10.06 -3.89 -5.35
C ARG A 265 -10.41 -2.73 -4.44
N CYS A 266 -9.66 -1.63 -4.48
CA CYS A 266 -10.02 -0.38 -3.81
C CYS A 266 -11.11 0.43 -4.55
N GLY A 267 -11.57 -0.03 -5.73
CA GLY A 267 -12.60 0.67 -6.51
C GLY A 267 -12.06 1.81 -7.38
N HIS A 268 -10.77 1.81 -7.71
CA HIS A 268 -10.12 2.78 -8.57
C HIS A 268 -9.95 2.25 -9.99
N SER A 269 -9.76 3.18 -10.93
CA SER A 269 -9.24 2.85 -12.26
C SER A 269 -7.71 2.95 -12.24
N CYS A 270 -7.03 2.03 -12.91
CA CYS A 270 -5.57 2.04 -13.01
C CYS A 270 -5.15 1.89 -14.47
N HIS A 271 -4.29 2.80 -14.92
CA HIS A 271 -3.84 2.93 -16.29
C HIS A 271 -2.31 2.90 -16.30
N CYS A 272 -1.72 1.95 -17.04
CA CYS A 272 -0.27 1.85 -17.14
C CYS A 272 0.25 2.68 -18.32
N PHE A 273 1.16 3.59 -18.02
CA PHE A 273 1.98 4.26 -19.04
C PHE A 273 3.32 3.55 -19.12
N LYS A 274 3.63 3.00 -20.30
CA LYS A 274 4.86 2.23 -20.51
C LYS A 274 6.06 3.18 -20.56
N VAL A 275 7.04 2.94 -19.70
CA VAL A 275 8.35 3.63 -19.71
C VAL A 275 9.47 2.67 -20.09
N VAL A 276 10.63 3.19 -20.50
CA VAL A 276 11.81 2.40 -20.88
C VAL A 276 12.88 2.53 -19.80
N GLY A 277 13.30 1.40 -19.23
CA GLY A 277 14.32 1.36 -18.19
C GLY A 277 13.80 1.61 -16.77
N ASP A 278 14.69 1.41 -15.80
CA ASP A 278 14.42 1.61 -14.38
C ASP A 278 14.60 3.09 -13.94
N HIS A 279 15.36 3.87 -14.71
CA HIS A 279 15.60 5.30 -14.53
C HIS A 279 15.11 6.08 -15.75
N ALA A 280 13.81 5.96 -16.03
CA ALA A 280 13.25 6.37 -17.31
C ALA A 280 13.10 7.89 -17.42
N THR A 281 13.44 8.44 -18.58
CA THR A 281 12.98 9.77 -19.01
C THR A 281 11.52 9.66 -19.45
N VAL A 282 10.66 10.52 -18.92
CA VAL A 282 9.23 10.57 -19.24
C VAL A 282 8.95 11.87 -19.99
N HIS A 283 8.67 11.76 -21.28
CA HIS A 283 8.30 12.91 -22.10
C HIS A 283 6.89 13.37 -21.73
N ALA A 284 6.79 14.55 -21.11
CA ALA A 284 5.53 15.09 -20.63
C ALA A 284 4.47 15.17 -21.73
N ASP A 285 4.81 15.67 -22.93
CA ASP A 285 3.86 15.79 -24.05
C ASP A 285 3.26 14.45 -24.47
N ARG A 286 4.06 13.38 -24.45
CA ARG A 286 3.57 12.03 -24.76
C ARG A 286 2.67 11.49 -23.66
N LEU A 287 3.02 11.72 -22.39
CA LEU A 287 2.19 11.33 -21.26
C LEU A 287 0.86 12.08 -21.30
N LEU A 288 0.87 13.40 -21.52
CA LEU A 288 -0.31 14.24 -21.58
C LEU A 288 -1.24 13.88 -22.74
N ALA A 289 -0.70 13.65 -23.94
CA ALA A 289 -1.48 13.14 -25.06
C ALA A 289 -2.17 11.81 -24.71
N TRP A 290 -1.41 10.86 -24.15
CA TRP A 290 -1.95 9.58 -23.71
C TRP A 290 -3.00 9.71 -22.60
N MET A 291 -2.84 10.66 -21.67
CA MET A 291 -3.80 10.93 -20.60
C MET A 291 -5.13 11.44 -21.14
N ARG A 292 -5.12 12.28 -22.18
CA ARG A 292 -6.34 12.75 -22.85
C ARG A 292 -7.13 11.62 -23.50
N ASP A 293 -6.45 10.55 -23.91
CA ASP A 293 -7.09 9.35 -24.45
C ASP A 293 -7.70 8.44 -23.37
N GLN A 294 -7.42 8.69 -22.08
CA GLN A 294 -8.01 7.93 -20.98
C GLN A 294 -9.29 8.62 -20.50
N THR A 295 -10.45 8.06 -20.82
CA THR A 295 -11.76 8.61 -20.45
C THR A 295 -11.88 9.01 -18.95
N PRO A 296 -11.38 8.22 -17.97
CA PRO A 296 -11.47 8.62 -16.56
C PRO A 296 -10.65 9.86 -16.18
N LEU A 297 -9.64 10.23 -16.97
CA LEU A 297 -8.75 11.37 -16.72
C LEU A 297 -9.26 12.67 -17.33
N GLN A 298 -10.06 12.62 -18.40
CA GLN A 298 -10.49 13.81 -19.15
C GLN A 298 -11.15 14.87 -18.25
N ARG A 299 -11.92 14.44 -17.25
CA ARG A 299 -12.59 15.33 -16.28
C ARG A 299 -11.65 16.10 -15.33
N PHE A 300 -10.35 15.78 -15.32
CA PHE A 300 -9.35 16.41 -14.45
C PHE A 300 -8.38 17.33 -15.21
N LEU A 301 -8.36 17.25 -16.54
CA LEU A 301 -7.44 18.01 -17.38
C LEU A 301 -8.04 19.36 -17.78
N ASN A 302 -7.19 20.36 -18.01
CA ASN A 302 -7.52 21.61 -18.71
C ASN A 302 -7.68 21.40 -20.21
#